data_AF-A0AAN7QYV5-F1
#
_entry.id   AF-A0AAN7QYV5-F1
#
_cell.length_a   1.000
_cell.length_b   1.000
_cell.length_c   1.000
_cell.angle_alpha   90.00
_cell.angle_beta   90.00
_cell.angle_gamma   90.00
#
_symmetry.space_group_name_H-M   'P 1'
#
loop_
_entity.id
_entity.type
_entity.pdbx_description
1 polymer ?
#
loop_
_entity_poly.entity_id
_entity_poly.type
_entity_poly.pdbx_seq_one_letter_code
_entity_poly.pdbx_strand_id
1 'polypeptide(L)'
;MVKGRQGERVRLYVRGTVLGYKRSKSNQYPSTSLIQIEGVNTKEDVSWYAGKRMAYIYKAKVKKNGTHYRCIWGKVTRPHGNSGVVRAKFKSNLPPKSMVLAGDHVIDMNDYNLLFLWFDPSLPESYIEHCGRLPLNPPIMKPSSRLFTFGLVTSWYCSNIGVLLLNKYLLSNYGFKYPIFLTMCHMTACSLFSYVAIAWMKMVPMQTIRSRLQFLKIAALSLIFCVSVVFGNISLRFLPVSFNQAIGATTPFFTAVFAYLMTLKREAWLTYITLIPVVAGVVIASGGEPSFHLFGFIICVAATAARALKSVLQGILLSSDGEKLNSMNLLLYMAPIAVVFLLPATLIMEENMVGITLALAREDFRIIWYLLFNSALAYFVNLTNFLVTKHTSALTLQVLGNAKGAVAVVVSILIFRNPVSVTGMLGYALTVSGVVLYSEAKKRSKESNK
;
A
#
# COMPACT_ATOMS: atom_id res chain seq x y z
N MET A 1 -11.99 -17.87 36.92
CA MET A 1 -12.98 -17.00 36.25
C MET A 1 -12.27 -15.68 36.01
N VAL A 2 -12.16 -15.23 34.77
CA VAL A 2 -11.77 -13.84 34.50
C VAL A 2 -12.93 -13.00 35.01
N LYS A 3 -12.70 -12.14 36.02
CA LYS A 3 -13.69 -11.17 36.50
C LYS A 3 -13.99 -10.23 35.34
N GLY A 4 -15.09 -10.50 34.61
CA GLY A 4 -15.58 -9.61 33.58
C GLY A 4 -16.02 -8.30 34.21
N ARG A 5 -15.49 -7.18 33.71
CA ARG A 5 -16.05 -5.85 33.96
C ARG A 5 -17.50 -5.88 33.47
N GLN A 6 -18.45 -5.46 34.31
CA GLN A 6 -19.87 -5.40 33.98
C GLN A 6 -20.06 -4.62 32.67
N GLY A 7 -20.68 -5.25 31.66
CA GLY A 7 -21.10 -4.59 30.42
C GLY A 7 -20.60 -5.20 29.10
N GLU A 8 -19.63 -6.13 29.09
CA GLU A 8 -19.18 -6.78 27.86
C GLU A 8 -19.96 -8.08 27.55
N ARG A 9 -20.32 -8.29 26.28
CA ARG A 9 -20.95 -9.52 25.79
C ARG A 9 -20.11 -10.73 26.22
N VAL A 10 -20.75 -11.74 26.83
CA VAL A 10 -20.09 -12.98 27.25
C VAL A 10 -19.38 -13.61 26.05
N ARG A 11 -18.04 -13.60 26.08
CA ARG A 11 -17.22 -14.21 25.03
C ARG A 11 -17.37 -15.73 25.11
N LEU A 12 -18.21 -16.31 24.24
CA LEU A 12 -18.49 -17.76 24.20
C LEU A 12 -17.31 -18.60 23.70
N TYR A 13 -16.36 -17.99 22.99
CA TYR A 13 -15.17 -18.68 22.49
C TYR A 13 -13.90 -17.80 22.41
N VAL A 14 -12.74 -18.43 22.43
CA VAL A 14 -11.44 -17.83 22.07
C VAL A 14 -10.82 -18.59 20.90
N ARG A 15 -10.13 -17.88 20.01
CA ARG A 15 -9.45 -18.48 18.87
C ARG A 15 -8.11 -19.09 19.30
N GLY A 16 -7.69 -20.15 18.64
CA GLY A 16 -6.37 -20.74 18.81
C GLY A 16 -5.70 -21.05 17.47
N THR A 17 -4.38 -20.96 17.44
CA THR A 17 -3.54 -21.31 16.29
C THR A 17 -2.85 -22.64 16.54
N VAL A 18 -2.99 -23.60 15.62
CA VAL A 18 -2.31 -24.89 15.72
C VAL A 18 -0.85 -24.72 15.27
N LEU A 19 0.08 -24.87 16.21
CA LEU A 19 1.51 -24.73 15.97
C LEU A 19 2.15 -26.02 15.44
N GLY A 20 1.54 -27.16 15.70
CA GLY A 20 2.05 -28.47 15.29
C GLY A 20 1.69 -29.57 16.26
N TYR A 21 2.48 -30.63 16.25
CA TYR A 21 2.35 -31.74 17.20
C TYR A 21 3.46 -31.71 18.25
N LYS A 22 3.22 -32.35 19.40
CA LYS A 22 4.25 -32.56 20.43
C LYS A 22 5.44 -33.30 19.79
N ARG A 23 6.65 -32.78 19.97
CA ARG A 23 7.90 -33.42 19.53
C ARG A 23 8.85 -33.68 20.69
N SER A 24 9.65 -34.74 20.61
CA SER A 24 10.87 -34.97 21.39
C SER A 24 12.10 -34.68 20.50
N LYS A 25 13.31 -34.99 20.98
CA LYS A 25 14.54 -34.80 20.18
C LYS A 25 14.53 -35.58 18.86
N SER A 26 13.87 -36.74 18.82
CA SER A 26 13.89 -37.64 17.66
C SER A 26 12.50 -38.07 17.16
N ASN A 27 11.44 -37.94 17.98
CA ASN A 27 10.10 -38.43 17.65
C ASN A 27 9.05 -37.31 17.66
N GLN A 28 8.05 -37.43 16.79
CA GLN A 28 6.84 -36.60 16.79
C GLN A 28 5.64 -37.43 17.26
N TYR A 29 4.73 -36.83 18.03
CA TYR A 29 3.53 -37.48 18.58
C TYR A 29 2.26 -36.83 18.02
N PRO A 30 1.72 -37.32 16.88
CA PRO A 30 0.55 -36.73 16.20
C PRO A 30 -0.73 -36.70 17.04
N SER A 31 -0.84 -37.57 18.05
CA SER A 31 -1.99 -37.65 18.95
C SER A 31 -2.11 -36.46 19.91
N THR A 32 -1.09 -35.59 19.99
CA THR A 32 -1.08 -34.40 20.86
C THR A 32 -0.69 -33.17 20.05
N SER A 33 -1.63 -32.27 19.85
CA SER A 33 -1.41 -31.00 19.14
C SER A 33 -1.00 -29.88 20.09
N LEU A 34 -0.15 -28.99 19.61
CA LEU A 34 0.27 -27.75 20.28
C LEU A 34 -0.54 -26.59 19.72
N ILE A 35 -1.13 -25.80 20.62
CA ILE A 35 -2.04 -24.72 20.23
C ILE A 35 -1.69 -23.46 21.01
N GLN A 36 -1.45 -22.36 20.29
CA GLN A 36 -1.36 -21.03 20.89
C GLN A 36 -2.77 -20.47 21.06
N ILE A 37 -3.14 -20.08 22.28
CA ILE A 37 -4.42 -19.41 22.53
C ILE A 37 -4.23 -17.91 22.29
N GLU A 38 -5.13 -17.30 21.51
CA GLU A 38 -5.04 -15.87 21.20
C GLU A 38 -5.20 -15.01 22.46
N GLY A 39 -4.24 -14.13 22.71
CA GLY A 39 -4.24 -13.22 23.87
C GLY A 39 -3.78 -13.85 25.18
N VAL A 40 -3.28 -15.08 25.17
CA VAL A 40 -2.72 -15.77 26.33
C VAL A 40 -1.22 -15.91 26.16
N ASN A 41 -0.43 -15.32 27.07
CA ASN A 41 1.03 -15.26 26.95
C ASN A 41 1.78 -15.90 28.13
N THR A 42 1.10 -16.18 29.23
CA THR A 42 1.70 -16.73 30.46
C THR A 42 1.23 -18.16 30.72
N LYS A 43 1.97 -18.92 31.54
CA LYS A 43 1.63 -20.30 31.89
C LYS A 43 0.44 -20.35 32.87
N GLU A 44 0.32 -19.34 33.71
CA GLU A 44 -0.73 -19.18 34.72
C GLU A 44 -2.09 -19.00 34.03
N ASP A 45 -2.14 -18.13 33.01
CA ASP A 45 -3.34 -17.89 32.22
C ASP A 45 -3.76 -19.15 31.43
N VAL A 46 -2.79 -19.92 30.92
CA VAL A 46 -3.06 -21.18 30.22
C VAL A 46 -3.68 -22.23 31.14
N SER A 47 -3.27 -22.26 32.40
CA SER A 47 -3.73 -23.28 33.35
C SER A 47 -5.25 -23.19 33.58
N TRP A 48 -5.83 -22.00 33.43
CA TRP A 48 -7.28 -21.81 33.45
C TRP A 48 -8.02 -22.54 32.30
N TYR A 49 -7.35 -22.76 31.17
CA TYR A 49 -7.92 -23.47 30.03
C TYR A 49 -7.83 -24.99 30.15
N ALA A 50 -7.12 -25.52 31.14
CA ALA A 50 -7.00 -26.95 31.35
C ALA A 50 -8.39 -27.60 31.48
N GLY A 51 -8.60 -28.66 30.69
CA GLY A 51 -9.86 -29.40 30.66
C GLY A 51 -10.98 -28.76 29.85
N LYS A 52 -10.81 -27.57 29.25
CA LYS A 52 -11.83 -26.96 28.38
C LYS A 52 -11.90 -27.64 27.02
N ARG A 53 -13.09 -27.62 26.42
CA ARG A 53 -13.37 -28.22 25.11
C ARG A 53 -12.91 -27.29 24.00
N MET A 54 -12.48 -27.87 22.89
CA MET A 54 -12.15 -27.15 21.67
C MET A 54 -12.71 -27.84 20.44
N ALA A 55 -12.94 -27.05 19.39
CA ALA A 55 -13.42 -27.51 18.10
C ALA A 55 -12.50 -27.00 17.00
N TYR A 56 -12.04 -27.90 16.14
CA TYR A 56 -11.42 -27.55 14.86
C TYR A 56 -12.47 -27.66 13.75
N ILE A 57 -12.84 -26.53 13.15
CA ILE A 57 -13.87 -26.48 12.10
C ILE A 57 -13.21 -26.29 10.74
N TYR A 58 -13.56 -27.14 9.77
CA TYR A 58 -13.02 -27.09 8.41
C TYR A 58 -14.13 -27.29 7.36
N LYS A 59 -13.92 -26.75 6.16
CA LYS A 59 -14.82 -26.93 5.01
C LYS A 59 -14.43 -28.17 4.21
N ALA A 60 -15.36 -29.10 4.06
CA ALA A 60 -15.25 -30.29 3.22
C ALA A 60 -15.86 -30.05 1.83
N LYS A 61 -15.27 -30.70 0.82
CA LYS A 61 -15.75 -30.64 -0.57
C LYS A 61 -17.16 -31.21 -0.72
N VAL A 62 -17.46 -32.29 0.00
CA VAL A 62 -18.74 -33.00 -0.08
C VAL A 62 -19.69 -32.52 1.03
N LYS A 63 -20.93 -32.20 0.65
CA LYS A 63 -22.01 -31.81 1.57
C LYS A 63 -22.46 -33.04 2.36
N LYS A 64 -22.47 -32.95 3.69
CA LYS A 64 -22.99 -34.00 4.59
C LYS A 64 -23.89 -33.34 5.62
N ASN A 65 -25.08 -33.91 5.86
CA ASN A 65 -26.08 -33.38 6.80
C ASN A 65 -26.43 -31.90 6.56
N GLY A 66 -26.61 -31.53 5.29
CA GLY A 66 -26.99 -30.16 4.92
C GLY A 66 -25.86 -29.13 4.93
N THR A 67 -24.64 -29.47 5.36
CA THR A 67 -23.53 -28.51 5.47
C THR A 67 -22.23 -29.00 4.81
N HIS A 68 -21.39 -28.05 4.39
CA HIS A 68 -20.02 -28.34 3.97
C HIS A 68 -19.03 -28.27 5.15
N TYR A 69 -19.49 -27.96 6.36
CA TYR A 69 -18.61 -27.77 7.51
C TYR A 69 -18.54 -29.04 8.35
N ARG A 70 -17.33 -29.38 8.79
CA ARG A 70 -17.06 -30.51 9.67
C ARG A 70 -16.28 -30.02 10.88
N CYS A 71 -16.53 -30.65 12.02
CA CYS A 71 -15.87 -30.32 13.28
C CYS A 71 -15.08 -31.53 13.79
N ILE A 72 -13.87 -31.29 14.28
CA ILE A 72 -13.10 -32.25 15.07
C ILE A 72 -13.03 -31.73 16.51
N TRP A 73 -13.62 -32.47 17.42
CA TRP A 73 -13.64 -32.12 18.85
C TRP A 73 -12.34 -32.51 19.54
N GLY A 74 -11.90 -31.66 20.46
CA GLY A 74 -10.77 -31.93 21.35
C GLY A 74 -10.92 -31.31 22.72
N LYS A 75 -9.91 -31.52 23.55
CA LYS A 75 -9.84 -30.99 24.92
C LYS A 75 -8.45 -30.50 25.22
N VAL A 76 -8.36 -29.39 25.95
CA VAL A 76 -7.09 -28.89 26.51
C VAL A 76 -6.66 -29.86 27.59
N THR A 77 -5.44 -30.36 27.50
CA THR A 77 -4.90 -31.31 28.47
C THR A 77 -4.03 -30.61 29.51
N ARG A 78 -2.96 -29.94 29.08
CA ARG A 78 -1.95 -29.32 29.96
C ARG A 78 -1.29 -28.11 29.27
N PRO A 79 -0.70 -27.19 30.04
CA PRO A 79 0.17 -26.14 29.50
C PRO A 79 1.41 -26.74 28.80
N HIS A 80 1.96 -25.99 27.85
CA HIS A 80 3.21 -26.31 27.17
C HIS A 80 4.16 -25.10 27.18
N GLY A 81 5.31 -25.24 27.82
CA GLY A 81 6.26 -24.14 27.96
C GLY A 81 5.70 -22.98 28.79
N ASN A 82 6.27 -21.79 28.58
CA ASN A 82 5.93 -20.58 29.33
C ASN A 82 5.21 -19.51 28.49
N SER A 83 5.00 -19.74 27.18
CA SER A 83 4.58 -18.72 26.21
C SER A 83 3.09 -18.79 25.82
N GLY A 84 2.22 -19.30 26.69
CA GLY A 84 0.79 -19.34 26.37
C GLY A 84 0.31 -20.52 25.52
N VAL A 85 1.16 -21.53 25.26
CA VAL A 85 0.84 -22.70 24.44
C VAL A 85 0.18 -23.80 25.29
N VAL A 86 -0.82 -24.48 24.73
CA VAL A 86 -1.43 -25.69 25.33
C VAL A 86 -1.14 -26.95 24.53
N ARG A 87 -1.16 -28.08 25.24
CA ARG A 87 -1.32 -29.41 24.63
C ARG A 87 -2.80 -29.75 24.54
N ALA A 88 -3.24 -30.15 23.37
CA ALA A 88 -4.60 -30.60 23.10
C ALA A 88 -4.62 -32.03 22.58
N LYS A 89 -5.67 -32.77 22.94
CA LYS A 89 -6.00 -34.06 22.34
C LYS A 89 -7.34 -33.97 21.64
N PHE A 90 -7.39 -34.42 20.38
CA PHE A 90 -8.59 -34.44 19.56
C PHE A 90 -9.12 -35.88 19.43
N LYS A 91 -10.43 -36.03 19.16
CA LYS A 91 -11.08 -37.34 18.91
C LYS A 91 -10.47 -38.03 17.68
N SER A 92 -10.00 -37.26 16.69
CA SER A 92 -9.22 -37.74 15.55
C SER A 92 -8.03 -36.81 15.31
N ASN A 93 -6.96 -37.34 14.72
CA ASN A 93 -5.78 -36.53 14.39
C ASN A 93 -6.16 -35.39 13.44
N LEU A 94 -5.66 -34.20 13.72
CA LEU A 94 -5.87 -33.04 12.85
C LEU A 94 -5.18 -33.25 11.49
N PRO A 95 -5.75 -32.74 10.39
CA PRO A 95 -5.13 -32.85 9.07
C PRO A 95 -3.86 -31.98 8.99
N PRO A 96 -2.86 -32.31 8.15
CA PRO A 96 -1.63 -31.52 8.02
C PRO A 96 -1.86 -30.05 7.67
N LYS A 97 -2.91 -29.76 6.88
CA LYS A 97 -3.33 -28.39 6.52
C LYS A 97 -3.77 -27.53 7.71
N SER A 98 -3.96 -28.11 8.89
CA SER A 98 -4.33 -27.37 10.11
C SER A 98 -3.15 -26.62 10.72
N MET A 99 -1.91 -27.02 10.41
CA MET A 99 -0.69 -26.43 10.99
C MET A 99 -0.29 -25.18 10.21
N VAL A 100 -0.19 -24.03 10.89
CA VAL A 100 0.32 -22.79 10.31
C VAL A 100 1.82 -22.72 10.57
N LEU A 101 2.64 -22.59 9.53
CA LEU A 101 4.06 -22.32 9.67
C LEU A 101 4.21 -20.90 10.27
N ALA A 102 4.76 -20.82 11.48
CA ALA A 102 5.18 -19.57 12.09
C ALA A 102 6.44 -19.07 11.35
N GLY A 103 6.24 -18.47 10.19
CA GLY A 103 7.28 -17.90 9.36
C GLY A 103 6.62 -17.21 8.18
N ASP A 104 6.67 -15.89 8.19
CA ASP A 104 6.36 -14.99 7.08
C ASP A 104 5.11 -15.34 6.28
N HIS A 105 3.95 -14.83 6.70
CA HIS A 105 2.93 -14.24 5.82
C HIS A 105 1.71 -13.85 6.67
N VAL A 106 1.28 -12.60 6.53
CA VAL A 106 -0.10 -12.21 6.83
C VAL A 106 -0.96 -12.94 5.80
N ILE A 107 -1.39 -14.15 6.13
CA ILE A 107 -2.32 -14.92 5.28
C ILE A 107 -3.71 -14.33 5.48
N ASP A 108 -4.37 -14.13 4.35
CA ASP A 108 -5.71 -13.60 4.17
C ASP A 108 -6.68 -14.23 5.20
N MET A 109 -7.46 -13.39 5.90
CA MET A 109 -8.44 -13.77 6.94
C MET A 109 -9.59 -14.66 6.42
N ASN A 110 -9.52 -15.11 5.17
CA ASN A 110 -10.51 -15.92 4.48
C ASN A 110 -10.11 -17.39 4.33
N ASP A 111 -8.92 -17.82 4.77
CA ASP A 111 -8.56 -19.24 4.80
C ASP A 111 -8.91 -19.84 6.17
N TYR A 112 -10.12 -20.38 6.22
CA TYR A 112 -10.83 -20.94 7.37
C TYR A 112 -10.12 -22.16 7.98
N ASN A 113 -9.21 -21.93 8.93
CA ASN A 113 -8.77 -22.90 9.93
C ASN A 113 -9.01 -22.30 11.33
N LEU A 114 -10.27 -22.21 11.75
CA LEU A 114 -10.62 -21.62 13.05
C LEU A 114 -10.75 -22.72 14.11
N LEU A 115 -9.86 -22.66 15.12
CA LEU A 115 -10.03 -23.39 16.36
C LEU A 115 -10.79 -22.53 17.36
N PHE A 116 -11.89 -23.04 17.90
CA PHE A 116 -12.68 -22.37 18.93
C PHE A 116 -12.58 -23.10 20.27
N LEU A 117 -12.12 -22.41 21.31
CA LEU A 117 -12.16 -22.88 22.71
C LEU A 117 -13.48 -22.46 23.32
N TRP A 118 -14.34 -23.42 23.66
CA TRP A 118 -15.66 -23.15 24.26
C TRP A 118 -15.59 -23.22 25.79
N PHE A 119 -16.25 -22.28 26.45
CA PHE A 119 -16.03 -22.00 27.87
C PHE A 119 -16.95 -22.75 28.84
N ASP A 120 -18.08 -23.29 28.38
CA ASP A 120 -19.08 -23.94 29.25
C ASP A 120 -19.11 -25.48 29.07
N PRO A 121 -18.76 -26.27 30.10
CA PRO A 121 -18.84 -27.74 30.07
C PRO A 121 -20.25 -28.32 30.05
N SER A 122 -21.27 -27.52 30.41
CA SER A 122 -22.67 -27.98 30.56
C SER A 122 -23.47 -27.98 29.26
N LEU A 123 -22.94 -27.38 28.18
CA LEU A 123 -23.64 -27.29 26.91
C LEU A 123 -23.55 -28.61 26.09
N PRO A 124 -24.68 -29.16 25.61
CA PRO A 124 -24.70 -30.37 24.81
C PRO A 124 -24.03 -30.16 23.44
N GLU A 125 -23.41 -31.22 22.88
CA GLU A 125 -22.68 -31.16 21.60
C GLU A 125 -23.54 -30.60 20.45
N SER A 126 -24.86 -30.84 20.49
CA SER A 126 -25.84 -30.32 19.54
C SER A 126 -25.95 -28.79 19.54
N TYR A 127 -25.87 -28.15 20.72
CA TYR A 127 -25.94 -26.69 20.85
C TYR A 127 -24.69 -26.03 20.27
N ILE A 128 -23.52 -26.66 20.48
CA ILE A 128 -22.25 -26.15 19.99
C ILE A 128 -22.09 -26.41 18.48
N GLU A 129 -22.60 -27.52 17.95
CA GLU A 129 -22.75 -27.72 16.51
C GLU A 129 -23.68 -26.69 15.88
N HIS A 130 -24.77 -26.33 16.56
CA HIS A 130 -25.69 -25.28 16.10
C HIS A 130 -24.99 -23.91 16.06
N CYS A 131 -24.22 -23.55 17.10
CA CYS A 131 -23.40 -22.33 17.10
C CYS A 131 -22.25 -22.35 16.08
N GLY A 132 -21.72 -23.54 15.75
CA GLY A 132 -20.75 -23.72 14.66
C GLY A 132 -21.37 -23.69 13.25
N ARG A 133 -22.69 -23.89 13.15
CA ARG A 133 -23.49 -23.71 11.92
C ARG A 133 -24.01 -22.29 11.76
N LEU A 134 -24.13 -21.54 12.85
CA LEU A 134 -24.40 -20.10 12.77
C LEU A 134 -23.20 -19.44 12.06
N PRO A 135 -23.45 -18.65 11.00
CA PRO A 135 -22.38 -17.87 10.41
C PRO A 135 -21.87 -16.93 11.51
N LEU A 136 -20.61 -17.10 11.92
CA LEU A 136 -19.99 -16.41 13.07
C LEU A 136 -19.84 -14.89 12.91
N ASN A 137 -20.40 -14.36 11.85
CA ASN A 137 -21.11 -13.10 11.71
C ASN A 137 -22.15 -13.37 10.60
N PRO A 138 -23.26 -12.62 10.46
CA PRO A 138 -23.85 -12.51 9.13
C PRO A 138 -22.69 -12.23 8.17
N PRO A 139 -22.63 -12.80 6.95
CA PRO A 139 -21.80 -12.17 5.95
C PRO A 139 -22.26 -10.72 5.99
N ILE A 140 -21.40 -9.82 6.49
CA ILE A 140 -21.44 -8.45 6.00
C ILE A 140 -21.48 -8.72 4.51
N MET A 141 -22.61 -8.44 3.87
CA MET A 141 -22.73 -8.50 2.43
C MET A 141 -21.71 -7.47 1.96
N LYS A 142 -20.45 -7.88 1.88
CA LYS A 142 -19.41 -7.15 1.22
C LYS A 142 -19.95 -7.12 -0.20
N PRO A 143 -20.18 -5.94 -0.78
CA PRO A 143 -20.54 -5.86 -2.19
C PRO A 143 -19.56 -6.76 -2.94
N SER A 144 -20.10 -7.62 -3.82
CA SER A 144 -19.39 -8.64 -4.59
C SER A 144 -17.89 -8.31 -4.66
N SER A 145 -17.03 -9.11 -4.02
CA SER A 145 -15.63 -8.71 -3.72
C SER A 145 -14.87 -8.20 -4.94
N ARG A 146 -15.23 -8.68 -6.14
CA ARG A 146 -14.74 -8.17 -7.43
C ARG A 146 -15.33 -6.81 -7.81
N LEU A 147 -16.64 -6.60 -7.68
CA LEU A 147 -17.30 -5.31 -7.98
C LEU A 147 -16.82 -4.20 -7.04
N PHE A 148 -16.66 -4.50 -5.75
CA PHE A 148 -16.11 -3.53 -4.79
C PHE A 148 -14.66 -3.15 -5.13
N THR A 149 -13.83 -4.15 -5.42
CA THR A 149 -12.44 -3.92 -5.83
C THR A 149 -12.36 -3.15 -7.14
N PHE A 150 -13.20 -3.49 -8.11
CA PHE A 150 -13.32 -2.76 -9.37
C PHE A 150 -13.74 -1.30 -9.12
N GLY A 151 -14.74 -1.07 -8.28
CA GLY A 151 -15.16 0.28 -7.87
C GLY A 151 -14.04 1.10 -7.23
N LEU A 152 -13.22 0.49 -6.36
CA LEU A 152 -12.04 1.15 -5.76
C LEU A 152 -10.98 1.52 -6.81
N VAL A 153 -10.68 0.60 -7.74
CA VAL A 153 -9.71 0.85 -8.82
C VAL A 153 -10.22 1.94 -9.77
N THR A 154 -11.50 1.90 -10.14
CA THR A 154 -12.14 2.94 -10.96
C THR A 154 -12.09 4.29 -10.25
N SER A 155 -12.45 4.35 -8.97
CA SER A 155 -12.36 5.57 -8.16
C SER A 155 -10.94 6.12 -8.12
N TRP A 156 -9.94 5.26 -7.95
CA TRP A 156 -8.52 5.66 -8.00
C TRP A 156 -8.12 6.26 -9.34
N TYR A 157 -8.52 5.65 -10.47
CA TYR A 157 -8.26 6.18 -11.80
C TYR A 157 -9.00 7.50 -12.05
N CYS A 158 -10.29 7.58 -11.72
CA CYS A 158 -11.09 8.80 -11.84
C CYS A 158 -10.45 9.95 -11.06
N SER A 159 -9.97 9.70 -9.84
CA SER A 159 -9.29 10.70 -9.02
C SER A 159 -7.99 11.17 -9.66
N ASN A 160 -7.18 10.23 -10.17
CA ASN A 160 -5.92 10.53 -10.84
C ASN A 160 -6.11 11.36 -12.12
N ILE A 161 -7.11 11.01 -12.92
CA ILE A 161 -7.46 11.73 -14.15
C ILE A 161 -8.04 13.11 -13.79
N GLY A 162 -8.90 13.17 -12.78
CA GLY A 162 -9.50 14.42 -12.30
C GLY A 162 -8.45 15.44 -11.87
N VAL A 163 -7.48 15.03 -11.03
CA VAL A 163 -6.35 15.90 -10.66
C VAL A 163 -5.57 16.34 -11.90
N LEU A 164 -5.25 15.42 -12.80
CA LEU A 164 -4.48 15.73 -14.01
C LEU A 164 -5.19 16.75 -14.91
N LEU A 165 -6.48 16.55 -15.20
CA LEU A 165 -7.27 17.42 -16.06
C LEU A 165 -7.49 18.80 -15.43
N LEU A 166 -7.80 18.85 -14.13
CA LEU A 166 -7.97 20.12 -13.43
C LEU A 166 -6.66 20.88 -13.28
N ASN A 167 -5.54 20.19 -13.02
CA ASN A 167 -4.22 20.83 -13.03
C ASN A 167 -3.94 21.46 -14.40
N LYS A 168 -4.19 20.72 -15.49
CA LYS A 168 -4.03 21.26 -16.85
C LYS A 168 -4.94 22.46 -17.10
N TYR A 169 -6.21 22.36 -16.74
CA TYR A 169 -7.17 23.45 -16.91
C TYR A 169 -6.75 24.71 -16.14
N LEU A 170 -6.39 24.58 -14.86
CA LEU A 170 -5.93 25.70 -14.04
C LEU A 170 -4.65 26.33 -14.61
N LEU A 171 -3.64 25.51 -14.90
CA LEU A 171 -2.30 25.95 -15.31
C LEU A 171 -2.24 26.49 -16.73
N SER A 172 -3.06 25.99 -17.65
CA SER A 172 -2.99 26.32 -19.09
C SER A 172 -4.16 27.15 -19.59
N ASN A 173 -5.38 26.93 -19.09
CA ASN A 173 -6.60 27.54 -19.65
C ASN A 173 -7.17 28.67 -18.77
N TYR A 174 -7.09 28.52 -17.45
CA TYR A 174 -7.68 29.47 -16.50
C TYR A 174 -6.74 30.65 -16.16
N GLY A 175 -5.45 30.55 -16.51
CA GLY A 175 -4.46 31.61 -16.26
C GLY A 175 -3.71 31.50 -14.93
N PHE A 176 -4.00 30.49 -14.11
CA PHE A 176 -3.30 30.24 -12.84
C PHE A 176 -1.98 29.51 -13.10
N LYS A 177 -0.89 30.22 -13.43
CA LYS A 177 0.39 29.63 -13.88
C LYS A 177 1.37 29.29 -12.73
N TYR A 178 0.88 28.70 -11.63
CA TYR A 178 1.65 28.46 -10.41
C TYR A 178 1.63 26.99 -9.93
N PRO A 179 2.36 26.09 -10.61
CA PRO A 179 2.35 24.66 -10.30
C PRO A 179 2.97 24.26 -8.95
N ILE A 180 3.97 25.00 -8.45
CA ILE A 180 4.60 24.71 -7.15
C ILE A 180 3.63 25.12 -6.04
N PHE A 181 3.00 26.30 -6.17
CA PHE A 181 1.97 26.78 -5.25
C PHE A 181 0.74 25.86 -5.26
N LEU A 182 0.32 25.37 -6.44
CA LEU A 182 -0.74 24.34 -6.53
C LEU A 182 -0.41 23.09 -5.72
N THR A 183 0.84 22.62 -5.81
CA THR A 183 1.30 21.46 -5.05
C THR A 183 1.33 21.74 -3.54
N MET A 184 1.67 22.96 -3.14
CA MET A 184 1.61 23.40 -1.75
C MET A 184 0.15 23.40 -1.22
N CYS A 185 -0.82 23.83 -2.03
CA CYS A 185 -2.25 23.72 -1.72
C CYS A 185 -2.68 22.25 -1.57
N HIS A 186 -2.23 21.36 -2.46
CA HIS A 186 -2.50 19.92 -2.36
C HIS A 186 -1.98 19.34 -1.05
N MET A 187 -0.74 19.66 -0.68
CA MET A 187 -0.15 19.16 0.57
C MET A 187 -0.84 19.75 1.80
N THR A 188 -1.26 21.02 1.76
CA THR A 188 -2.05 21.63 2.83
C THR A 188 -3.37 20.90 3.02
N ALA A 189 -4.11 20.64 1.94
CA ALA A 189 -5.35 19.88 1.97
C ALA A 189 -5.13 18.42 2.41
N CYS A 190 -4.05 17.78 1.96
CA CYS A 190 -3.69 16.43 2.38
C CYS A 190 -3.42 16.36 3.88
N SER A 191 -2.74 17.35 4.46
CA SER A 191 -2.51 17.44 5.90
C SER A 191 -3.84 17.58 6.66
N LEU A 192 -4.67 18.55 6.28
CA LEU A 192 -5.94 18.84 6.93
C LEU A 192 -6.91 17.64 6.85
N PHE A 193 -7.13 17.10 5.66
CA PHE A 193 -8.05 15.98 5.48
C PHE A 193 -7.53 14.67 6.06
N SER A 194 -6.21 14.43 6.07
CA SER A 194 -5.64 13.29 6.80
C SER A 194 -5.90 13.42 8.30
N TYR A 195 -5.74 14.62 8.86
CA TYR A 195 -6.02 14.87 10.27
C TYR A 195 -7.49 14.61 10.60
N VAL A 196 -8.43 15.17 9.81
CA VAL A 196 -9.88 14.93 9.98
C VAL A 196 -10.21 13.44 9.86
N ALA A 197 -9.67 12.74 8.85
CA ALA A 197 -9.98 11.33 8.64
C ALA A 197 -9.43 10.40 9.74
N ILE A 198 -8.29 10.75 10.34
CA ILE A 198 -7.64 9.95 11.40
C ILE A 198 -8.20 10.30 12.77
N ALA A 199 -8.22 11.59 13.13
CA ALA A 199 -8.59 12.05 14.47
C ALA A 199 -10.12 12.05 14.67
N TRP A 200 -10.89 12.53 13.69
CA TRP A 200 -12.34 12.65 13.81
C TRP A 200 -13.06 11.40 13.30
N MET A 201 -12.82 11.02 12.04
CA MET A 201 -13.55 9.88 11.43
C MET A 201 -13.03 8.52 11.89
N LYS A 202 -11.86 8.47 12.55
CA LYS A 202 -11.22 7.23 13.03
C LYS A 202 -11.11 6.15 11.95
N MET A 203 -10.90 6.56 10.69
CA MET A 203 -10.80 5.66 9.53
C MET A 203 -9.64 4.67 9.65
N VAL A 204 -8.55 5.12 10.28
CA VAL A 204 -7.38 4.30 10.63
C VAL A 204 -6.90 4.67 12.03
N PRO A 205 -6.29 3.73 12.78
CA PRO A 205 -5.71 4.06 14.07
C PRO A 205 -4.58 5.09 13.90
N MET A 206 -4.53 6.05 14.82
CA MET A 206 -3.46 7.03 14.86
C MET A 206 -2.16 6.34 15.32
N GLN A 207 -1.11 6.49 14.53
CA GLN A 207 0.20 5.92 14.81
C GLN A 207 1.14 7.03 15.20
N THR A 208 1.67 6.98 16.41
CA THR A 208 2.64 7.96 16.89
C THR A 208 4.02 7.68 16.32
N ILE A 209 4.81 8.74 16.17
CA ILE A 209 6.22 8.64 15.80
C ILE A 209 6.98 8.05 16.98
N ARG A 210 7.67 6.92 16.76
CA ARG A 210 8.34 6.14 17.80
C ARG A 210 9.75 6.61 18.10
N SER A 211 10.44 7.20 17.12
CA SER A 211 11.86 7.54 17.23
C SER A 211 12.20 8.84 16.48
N ARG A 212 13.26 9.53 16.93
CA ARG A 212 13.82 10.68 16.19
C ARG A 212 14.31 10.28 14.80
N LEU A 213 14.81 9.05 14.66
CA LEU A 213 15.24 8.52 13.37
C LEU A 213 14.06 8.33 12.41
N GLN A 214 12.92 7.84 12.89
CA GLN A 214 11.69 7.74 12.10
C GLN A 214 11.21 9.11 11.65
N PHE A 215 11.23 10.11 12.54
CA PHE A 215 10.94 11.51 12.17
C PHE A 215 11.89 12.02 11.08
N LEU A 216 13.20 11.80 11.24
CA LEU A 216 14.20 12.23 10.27
C LEU A 216 13.99 11.55 8.90
N LYS A 217 13.63 10.27 8.87
CA LYS A 217 13.26 9.55 7.63
C LYS A 217 12.03 10.18 6.95
N ILE A 218 11.02 10.58 7.72
CA ILE A 218 9.80 11.25 7.19
C ILE A 218 10.14 12.66 6.68
N ALA A 219 10.97 13.41 7.42
CA ALA A 219 11.42 14.73 6.99
C ALA A 219 12.25 14.65 5.70
N ALA A 220 13.16 13.68 5.60
CA ALA A 220 13.93 13.41 4.39
C ALA A 220 13.01 13.01 3.22
N LEU A 221 12.02 12.14 3.45
CA LEU A 221 11.02 11.78 2.44
C LEU A 221 10.27 13.01 1.91
N SER A 222 9.89 13.93 2.81
CA SER A 222 9.20 15.17 2.47
C SER A 222 10.08 16.09 1.64
N LEU A 223 11.34 16.29 2.05
CA LEU A 223 12.32 17.09 1.32
C LEU A 223 12.56 16.53 -0.09
N ILE A 224 12.82 15.23 -0.22
CA ILE A 224 13.06 14.55 -1.51
C ILE A 224 11.84 14.71 -2.42
N PHE A 225 10.62 14.61 -1.87
CA PHE A 225 9.40 14.90 -2.61
C PHE A 225 9.39 16.35 -3.14
N CYS A 226 9.67 17.34 -2.29
CA CYS A 226 9.70 18.75 -2.69
C CYS A 226 10.75 19.01 -3.79
N VAL A 227 11.96 18.49 -3.63
CA VAL A 227 13.02 18.58 -4.66
C VAL A 227 12.55 17.99 -5.98
N SER A 228 11.88 16.83 -5.96
CA SER A 228 11.37 16.18 -7.16
C SER A 228 10.29 16.99 -7.90
N VAL A 229 9.48 17.75 -7.14
CA VAL A 229 8.45 18.65 -7.68
C VAL A 229 9.09 19.89 -8.28
N VAL A 230 9.98 20.55 -7.52
CA VAL A 230 10.66 21.78 -7.95
C VAL A 230 11.50 21.52 -9.20
N PHE A 231 12.38 20.52 -9.18
CA PHE A 231 13.22 20.18 -10.34
C PHE A 231 12.37 19.74 -11.53
N GLY A 232 11.28 19.00 -11.30
CA GLY A 232 10.35 18.62 -12.37
C GLY A 232 9.68 19.82 -13.05
N ASN A 233 9.38 20.88 -12.31
CA ASN A 233 8.82 22.11 -12.89
C ASN A 233 9.90 22.96 -13.57
N ILE A 234 11.11 23.00 -13.03
CA ILE A 234 12.25 23.67 -13.68
C ILE A 234 12.55 23.03 -15.02
N SER A 235 12.62 21.69 -15.11
CA SER A 235 12.95 21.01 -16.37
C SER A 235 11.93 21.27 -17.48
N LEU A 236 10.65 21.45 -17.15
CA LEU A 236 9.61 21.80 -18.10
C LEU A 236 9.77 23.21 -18.72
N ARG A 237 10.58 24.09 -18.11
CA ARG A 237 10.92 25.40 -18.70
C ARG A 237 11.94 25.28 -19.84
N PHE A 238 12.73 24.21 -19.85
CA PHE A 238 13.83 24.01 -20.79
C PHE A 238 13.59 22.90 -21.79
N LEU A 239 12.75 21.92 -21.45
CA LEU A 239 12.54 20.72 -22.25
C LEU A 239 11.06 20.52 -22.55
N PRO A 240 10.71 20.00 -23.75
CA PRO A 240 9.34 19.69 -24.08
C PRO A 240 8.77 18.60 -23.16
N VAL A 241 7.44 18.62 -23.02
CA VAL A 241 6.71 17.71 -22.12
C VAL A 241 6.95 16.24 -22.50
N SER A 242 6.96 15.92 -23.80
CA SER A 242 7.22 14.57 -24.31
C SER A 242 8.58 14.04 -23.89
N PHE A 243 9.63 14.86 -24.04
CA PHE A 243 10.98 14.48 -23.65
C PHE A 243 11.11 14.34 -22.12
N ASN A 244 10.50 15.24 -21.34
CA ASN A 244 10.42 15.10 -19.88
C ASN A 244 9.76 13.79 -19.44
N GLN A 245 8.68 13.39 -20.11
CA GLN A 245 7.96 12.16 -19.78
C GLN A 245 8.76 10.93 -20.16
N ALA A 246 9.50 10.96 -21.27
CA ALA A 246 10.40 9.88 -21.65
C ALA A 246 11.53 9.70 -20.63
N ILE A 247 12.17 10.79 -20.19
CA ILE A 247 13.14 10.74 -19.09
C ILE A 247 12.46 10.21 -17.82
N GLY A 248 11.26 10.70 -17.49
CA GLY A 248 10.49 10.23 -16.34
C GLY A 248 10.14 8.74 -16.37
N ALA A 249 9.98 8.15 -17.55
CA ALA A 249 9.73 6.71 -17.72
C ALA A 249 10.91 5.85 -17.26
N THR A 250 12.11 6.42 -17.05
CA THR A 250 13.27 5.75 -16.43
C THR A 250 13.19 5.64 -14.91
N THR A 251 12.12 6.12 -14.26
CA THR A 251 11.90 5.99 -12.80
C THR A 251 12.17 4.56 -12.28
N PRO A 252 11.76 3.46 -12.96
CA PRO A 252 12.06 2.09 -12.52
C PRO A 252 13.56 1.77 -12.43
N PHE A 253 14.39 2.35 -13.29
CA PHE A 253 15.85 2.18 -13.25
C PHE A 253 16.41 2.77 -11.95
N PHE A 254 16.13 4.05 -11.68
CA PHE A 254 16.56 4.68 -10.43
C PHE A 254 15.96 4.01 -9.20
N THR A 255 14.72 3.51 -9.30
CA THR A 255 14.07 2.78 -8.21
C THR A 255 14.83 1.51 -7.87
N ALA A 256 15.26 0.73 -8.87
CA ALA A 256 16.04 -0.49 -8.65
C ALA A 256 17.41 -0.18 -8.03
N VAL A 257 18.09 0.88 -8.49
CA VAL A 257 19.38 1.33 -7.93
C VAL A 257 19.23 1.76 -6.47
N PHE A 258 18.30 2.68 -6.17
CA PHE A 258 18.10 3.14 -4.80
C PHE A 258 17.54 2.07 -3.88
N ALA A 259 16.68 1.17 -4.36
CA ALA A 259 16.21 0.04 -3.58
C ALA A 259 17.37 -0.87 -3.16
N TYR A 260 18.30 -1.16 -4.09
CA TYR A 260 19.50 -1.92 -3.78
C TYR A 260 20.39 -1.19 -2.77
N LEU A 261 20.67 0.10 -2.99
CA LEU A 261 21.51 0.89 -2.08
C LEU A 261 20.93 1.00 -0.66
N MET A 262 19.61 1.13 -0.53
CA MET A 262 18.95 1.36 0.75
C MET A 262 18.64 0.07 1.52
N THR A 263 18.42 -1.05 0.81
CA THR A 263 18.01 -2.32 1.44
C THR A 263 19.07 -3.41 1.36
N LEU A 264 20.11 -3.23 0.56
CA LEU A 264 21.14 -4.21 0.23
C LEU A 264 20.59 -5.53 -0.36
N LYS A 265 19.32 -5.53 -0.79
CA LYS A 265 18.67 -6.68 -1.45
C LYS A 265 18.67 -6.48 -2.96
N ARG A 266 19.15 -7.48 -3.69
CA ARG A 266 19.15 -7.49 -5.16
C ARG A 266 17.80 -7.98 -5.68
N GLU A 267 17.32 -7.35 -6.75
CA GLU A 267 16.20 -7.86 -7.53
C GLU A 267 16.67 -9.01 -8.45
N ALA A 268 15.73 -9.77 -9.02
CA ALA A 268 16.07 -10.81 -9.99
C ALA A 268 16.83 -10.23 -11.20
N TRP A 269 17.83 -10.94 -11.71
CA TRP A 269 18.68 -10.48 -12.82
C TRP A 269 17.89 -10.04 -14.06
N LEU A 270 16.80 -10.76 -14.36
CA LEU A 270 15.85 -10.41 -15.44
C LEU A 270 15.30 -8.98 -15.31
N THR A 271 15.06 -8.51 -14.08
CA THR A 271 14.60 -7.14 -13.81
C THR A 271 15.65 -6.12 -14.23
N TYR A 272 16.95 -6.41 -14.06
CA TYR A 272 18.01 -5.48 -14.48
C TYR A 272 18.18 -5.46 -16.01
N ILE A 273 18.09 -6.60 -16.69
CA ILE A 273 18.17 -6.67 -18.16
C ILE A 273 17.07 -5.82 -18.80
N THR A 274 15.84 -5.88 -18.28
CA THR A 274 14.72 -5.08 -18.82
C THR A 274 14.88 -3.57 -18.65
N LEU A 275 15.80 -3.10 -17.80
CA LEU A 275 16.11 -1.66 -17.66
C LEU A 275 17.07 -1.14 -18.73
N ILE A 276 17.85 -2.02 -19.37
CA ILE A 276 18.78 -1.63 -20.46
C ILE A 276 18.06 -0.90 -21.59
N PRO A 277 16.97 -1.43 -22.20
CA PRO A 277 16.24 -0.72 -23.25
C PRO A 277 15.62 0.60 -22.76
N VAL A 278 15.25 0.69 -21.46
CA VAL A 278 14.68 1.92 -20.88
C VAL A 278 15.71 3.06 -20.91
N VAL A 279 16.95 2.78 -20.48
CA VAL A 279 18.02 3.78 -20.46
C VAL A 279 18.53 4.07 -21.87
N ALA A 280 18.74 3.01 -22.68
CA ALA A 280 19.17 3.16 -24.07
C ALA A 280 18.19 4.01 -24.90
N GLY A 281 16.89 3.81 -24.70
CA GLY A 281 15.86 4.60 -25.36
C GLY A 281 15.95 6.09 -25.06
N VAL A 282 16.21 6.47 -23.80
CA VAL A 282 16.39 7.88 -23.42
C VAL A 282 17.69 8.47 -23.97
N VAL A 283 18.77 7.69 -24.03
CA VAL A 283 20.04 8.15 -24.64
C VAL A 283 19.84 8.44 -26.14
N ILE A 284 19.19 7.51 -26.87
CA ILE A 284 18.86 7.70 -28.29
C ILE A 284 17.92 8.89 -28.48
N ALA A 285 16.88 9.00 -27.65
CA ALA A 285 15.92 10.11 -27.72
C ALA A 285 16.61 11.46 -27.48
N SER A 286 17.57 11.52 -26.54
CA SER A 286 18.32 12.74 -26.24
C SER A 286 19.15 13.22 -27.43
N GLY A 287 19.79 12.30 -28.16
CA GLY A 287 20.55 12.63 -29.37
C GLY A 287 19.67 13.05 -30.56
N GLY A 288 18.38 12.72 -30.52
CA GLY A 288 17.41 13.09 -31.54
C GLY A 288 16.53 14.30 -31.18
N GLU A 289 16.63 14.86 -29.98
CA GLU A 289 15.70 15.89 -29.50
C GLU A 289 16.10 17.28 -30.02
N PRO A 290 15.30 17.95 -30.88
CA PRO A 290 15.67 19.23 -31.47
C PRO A 290 15.76 20.37 -30.46
N SER A 291 14.97 20.29 -29.38
CA SER A 291 14.96 21.29 -28.29
C SER A 291 15.80 20.84 -27.09
N PHE A 292 16.88 20.09 -27.32
CA PHE A 292 17.71 19.57 -26.24
C PHE A 292 18.43 20.70 -25.50
N HIS A 293 18.20 20.79 -24.19
CA HIS A 293 18.91 21.71 -23.30
C HIS A 293 19.56 20.92 -22.16
N LEU A 294 20.90 20.93 -22.11
CA LEU A 294 21.66 20.09 -21.16
C LEU A 294 21.29 20.35 -19.69
N PHE A 295 21.19 21.61 -19.27
CA PHE A 295 20.75 21.94 -17.91
C PHE A 295 19.34 21.40 -17.61
N GLY A 296 18.37 21.62 -18.50
CA GLY A 296 17.02 21.07 -18.38
C GLY A 296 17.02 19.54 -18.29
N PHE A 297 17.88 18.87 -19.06
CA PHE A 297 18.07 17.42 -19.04
C PHE A 297 18.60 16.93 -17.69
N ILE A 298 19.69 17.53 -17.18
CA ILE A 298 20.28 17.17 -15.88
C ILE A 298 19.24 17.36 -14.76
N ILE A 299 18.53 18.48 -14.76
CA ILE A 299 17.49 18.77 -13.78
C ILE A 299 16.32 17.78 -13.90
N CYS A 300 15.93 17.38 -15.11
CA CYS A 300 14.87 16.38 -15.33
C CYS A 300 15.29 14.98 -14.80
N VAL A 301 16.53 14.58 -15.05
CA VAL A 301 17.11 13.34 -14.53
C VAL A 301 17.17 13.37 -13.00
N ALA A 302 17.64 14.48 -12.41
CA ALA A 302 17.66 14.67 -10.96
C ALA A 302 16.24 14.62 -10.35
N ALA A 303 15.25 15.25 -10.98
CA ALA A 303 13.85 15.16 -10.57
C ALA A 303 13.36 13.70 -10.58
N THR A 304 13.70 12.95 -11.63
CA THR A 304 13.31 11.54 -11.81
C THR A 304 13.97 10.64 -10.77
N ALA A 305 15.26 10.83 -10.50
CA ALA A 305 15.98 10.15 -9.44
C ALA A 305 15.37 10.46 -8.06
N ALA A 306 15.02 11.72 -7.78
CA ALA A 306 14.36 12.12 -6.53
C ALA A 306 12.97 11.45 -6.39
N ARG A 307 12.16 11.38 -7.46
CA ARG A 307 10.86 10.66 -7.44
C ARG A 307 11.04 9.16 -7.12
N ALA A 308 12.07 8.55 -7.69
CA ALA A 308 12.40 7.15 -7.42
C ALA A 308 12.83 6.95 -5.97
N LEU A 309 13.76 7.77 -5.46
CA LEU A 309 14.23 7.72 -4.08
C LEU A 309 13.07 7.94 -3.09
N LYS A 310 12.20 8.92 -3.36
CA LYS A 310 10.96 9.16 -2.60
C LYS A 310 10.11 7.90 -2.53
N SER A 311 9.93 7.22 -3.66
CA SER A 311 9.12 5.99 -3.73
C SER A 311 9.73 4.83 -2.95
N VAL A 312 11.06 4.66 -2.99
CA VAL A 312 11.79 3.66 -2.20
C VAL A 312 11.68 3.95 -0.70
N LEU A 313 11.96 5.19 -0.29
CA LEU A 313 11.96 5.58 1.12
C LEU A 313 10.54 5.51 1.73
N GLN A 314 9.53 5.90 0.95
CA GLN A 314 8.12 5.69 1.28
C GLN A 314 7.81 4.20 1.43
N GLY A 315 8.28 3.35 0.51
CA GLY A 315 8.09 1.89 0.58
C GLY A 315 8.68 1.26 1.84
N ILE A 316 9.86 1.71 2.26
CA ILE A 316 10.53 1.29 3.50
C ILE A 316 9.68 1.70 4.72
N LEU A 317 9.24 2.94 4.81
CA LEU A 317 8.41 3.43 5.92
C LEU A 317 7.04 2.72 6.02
N LEU A 318 6.49 2.28 4.88
CA LEU A 318 5.24 1.53 4.83
C LEU A 318 5.39 0.03 5.14
N SER A 319 6.62 -0.50 5.15
CA SER A 319 6.87 -1.95 5.21
C SER A 319 7.83 -2.37 6.33
N SER A 320 8.56 -1.45 6.95
CA SER A 320 9.57 -1.75 7.97
C SER A 320 8.95 -2.29 9.26
N ASP A 321 9.40 -3.46 9.73
CA ASP A 321 8.99 -4.01 11.02
C ASP A 321 9.42 -3.06 12.17
N GLY A 322 8.54 -2.85 13.15
CA GLY A 322 8.79 -1.95 14.27
C GLY A 322 8.59 -0.45 14.00
N GLU A 323 8.72 0.03 12.75
CA GLU A 323 8.51 1.45 12.35
C GLU A 323 7.40 1.64 11.30
N LYS A 324 6.60 0.59 11.03
CA LYS A 324 5.56 0.59 10.00
C LYS A 324 4.51 1.68 10.20
N LEU A 325 4.44 2.61 9.26
CA LEU A 325 3.36 3.58 9.14
C LEU A 325 2.37 3.14 8.06
N ASN A 326 1.08 3.35 8.27
CA ASN A 326 0.10 3.25 7.22
C ASN A 326 0.13 4.50 6.33
N SER A 327 -0.36 4.40 5.09
CA SER A 327 -0.21 5.47 4.11
C SER A 327 -0.86 6.79 4.51
N MET A 328 -1.97 6.76 5.26
CA MET A 328 -2.65 7.98 5.71
C MET A 328 -1.89 8.67 6.85
N ASN A 329 -1.38 7.91 7.84
CA ASN A 329 -0.54 8.47 8.90
C ASN A 329 0.78 9.00 8.33
N LEU A 330 1.38 8.28 7.38
CA LEU A 330 2.58 8.78 6.68
C LEU A 330 2.29 10.10 5.96
N LEU A 331 1.15 10.22 5.28
CA LEU A 331 0.75 11.45 4.61
C LEU A 331 0.50 12.59 5.61
N LEU A 332 -0.17 12.31 6.75
CA LEU A 332 -0.39 13.28 7.82
C LEU A 332 0.92 13.92 8.31
N TYR A 333 1.99 13.14 8.44
CA TYR A 333 3.29 13.67 8.90
C TYR A 333 4.12 14.30 7.77
N MET A 334 4.09 13.71 6.57
CA MET A 334 4.86 14.17 5.42
C MET A 334 4.35 15.50 4.85
N ALA A 335 3.03 15.65 4.75
CA ALA A 335 2.40 16.78 4.08
C ALA A 335 2.71 18.16 4.71
N PRO A 336 2.60 18.37 6.04
CA PRO A 336 2.94 19.66 6.64
C PRO A 336 4.43 20.01 6.50
N ILE A 337 5.33 19.01 6.60
CA ILE A 337 6.76 19.22 6.38
C ILE A 337 7.02 19.62 4.92
N ALA A 338 6.32 19.00 3.97
CA ALA A 338 6.41 19.36 2.56
C ALA A 338 5.92 20.79 2.29
N VAL A 339 4.87 21.26 2.99
CA VAL A 339 4.43 22.66 2.88
C VAL A 339 5.54 23.62 3.34
N VAL A 340 6.20 23.33 4.46
CA VAL A 340 7.32 24.15 4.95
C VAL A 340 8.47 24.23 3.94
N PHE A 341 8.80 23.13 3.26
CA PHE A 341 9.85 23.13 2.22
C PHE A 341 9.41 23.73 0.89
N LEU A 342 8.12 23.63 0.53
CA LEU A 342 7.61 24.22 -0.71
C LEU A 342 7.41 25.74 -0.60
N LEU A 343 7.11 26.26 0.59
CA LEU A 343 6.89 27.70 0.81
C LEU A 343 8.04 28.60 0.32
N PRO A 344 9.32 28.35 0.64
CA PRO A 344 10.41 29.17 0.09
C PRO A 344 10.53 29.00 -1.43
N ALA A 345 10.30 27.80 -1.97
CA ALA A 345 10.36 27.57 -3.41
C ALA A 345 9.25 28.32 -4.17
N THR A 346 8.04 28.39 -3.63
CA THR A 346 6.94 29.17 -4.23
C THR A 346 7.27 30.66 -4.18
N LEU A 347 7.74 31.18 -3.05
CA LEU A 347 8.08 32.60 -2.91
C LEU A 347 9.20 33.05 -3.85
N ILE A 348 10.21 32.20 -4.09
CA ILE A 348 11.37 32.54 -4.94
C ILE A 348 11.07 32.34 -6.42
N MET A 349 10.32 31.31 -6.80
CA MET A 349 10.16 30.90 -8.19
C MET A 349 8.85 31.35 -8.86
N GLU A 350 7.85 31.70 -8.05
CA GLU A 350 6.50 32.05 -8.45
C GLU A 350 6.13 33.41 -7.85
N GLU A 351 6.83 34.45 -8.30
CA GLU A 351 6.62 35.83 -7.84
C GLU A 351 5.17 36.28 -8.04
N ASN A 352 4.67 37.09 -7.09
CA ASN A 352 3.31 37.63 -7.08
C ASN A 352 2.18 36.59 -7.15
N MET A 353 2.44 35.31 -6.82
CA MET A 353 1.44 34.25 -6.82
C MET A 353 0.20 34.60 -5.99
N VAL A 354 0.38 35.20 -4.79
CA VAL A 354 -0.75 35.62 -3.95
C VAL A 354 -1.54 36.76 -4.59
N GLY A 355 -0.85 37.77 -5.14
CA GLY A 355 -1.47 38.92 -5.78
C GLY A 355 -2.30 38.53 -7.00
N ILE A 356 -1.74 37.66 -7.86
CA ILE A 356 -2.42 37.19 -9.08
C ILE A 356 -3.55 36.22 -8.73
N THR A 357 -3.37 35.35 -7.73
CA THR A 357 -4.46 34.48 -7.25
C THR A 357 -5.62 35.31 -6.69
N LEU A 358 -5.32 36.38 -5.95
CA LEU A 358 -6.34 37.27 -5.40
C LEU A 358 -7.03 38.10 -6.50
N ALA A 359 -6.29 38.56 -7.49
CA ALA A 359 -6.85 39.26 -8.66
C ALA A 359 -7.81 38.34 -9.43
N LEU A 360 -7.37 37.13 -9.77
CA LEU A 360 -8.21 36.11 -10.39
C LEU A 360 -9.45 35.78 -9.55
N ALA A 361 -9.32 35.72 -8.22
CA ALA A 361 -10.44 35.46 -7.33
C ALA A 361 -11.44 36.63 -7.20
N ARG A 362 -10.98 37.87 -7.44
CA ARG A 362 -11.86 39.04 -7.52
C ARG A 362 -12.62 39.08 -8.84
N GLU A 363 -11.99 38.66 -9.93
CA GLU A 363 -12.64 38.57 -11.24
C GLU A 363 -13.61 37.39 -11.32
N ASP A 364 -13.19 36.21 -10.88
CA ASP A 364 -14.00 35.00 -10.82
C ASP A 364 -13.74 34.21 -9.54
N PHE A 365 -14.67 34.31 -8.60
CA PHE A 365 -14.61 33.60 -7.32
C PHE A 365 -14.57 32.07 -7.48
N ARG A 366 -14.96 31.52 -8.64
CA ARG A 366 -14.91 30.07 -8.91
C ARG A 366 -13.50 29.50 -8.85
N ILE A 367 -12.45 30.31 -9.04
CA ILE A 367 -11.06 29.84 -8.91
C ILE A 367 -10.78 29.21 -7.55
N ILE A 368 -11.33 29.80 -6.47
CA ILE A 368 -11.15 29.29 -5.11
C ILE A 368 -11.78 27.91 -5.00
N TRP A 369 -12.98 27.73 -5.54
CA TRP A 369 -13.65 26.43 -5.57
C TRP A 369 -12.89 25.41 -6.41
N TYR A 370 -12.35 25.79 -7.57
CA TYR A 370 -11.53 24.89 -8.38
C TYR A 370 -10.24 24.48 -7.68
N LEU A 371 -9.55 25.41 -7.00
CA LEU A 371 -8.34 25.12 -6.22
C LEU A 371 -8.64 24.20 -5.03
N LEU A 372 -9.71 24.47 -4.28
CA LEU A 372 -10.14 23.63 -3.16
C LEU A 372 -10.55 22.24 -3.63
N PHE A 373 -11.35 22.14 -4.69
CA PHE A 373 -11.80 20.86 -5.24
C PHE A 373 -10.64 20.05 -5.80
N ASN A 374 -9.72 20.68 -6.55
CA ASN A 374 -8.52 20.04 -7.06
C ASN A 374 -7.59 19.55 -5.93
N SER A 375 -7.45 20.33 -4.86
CA SER A 375 -6.69 19.94 -3.66
C SER A 375 -7.36 18.81 -2.88
N ALA A 376 -8.69 18.80 -2.78
CA ALA A 376 -9.44 17.70 -2.19
C ALA A 376 -9.32 16.41 -3.01
N LEU A 377 -9.34 16.51 -4.35
CA LEU A 377 -9.07 15.38 -5.24
C LEU A 377 -7.65 14.84 -5.05
N ALA A 378 -6.65 15.69 -4.81
CA ALA A 378 -5.29 15.23 -4.51
C ALA A 378 -5.23 14.40 -3.22
N TYR A 379 -5.96 14.79 -2.17
CA TYR A 379 -6.13 13.94 -0.99
C TYR A 379 -6.89 12.64 -1.33
N PHE A 380 -7.95 12.72 -2.12
CA PHE A 380 -8.75 11.56 -2.49
C PHE A 380 -7.95 10.54 -3.34
N VAL A 381 -6.99 10.97 -4.16
CA VAL A 381 -6.00 10.10 -4.82
C VAL A 381 -5.19 9.32 -3.79
N ASN A 382 -4.72 9.97 -2.71
CA ASN A 382 -3.95 9.31 -1.66
C ASN A 382 -4.83 8.34 -0.84
N LEU A 383 -6.08 8.72 -0.55
CA LEU A 383 -7.03 7.86 0.14
C LEU A 383 -7.38 6.62 -0.70
N THR A 384 -7.72 6.79 -1.97
CA THR A 384 -8.03 5.68 -2.88
C THR A 384 -6.79 4.81 -3.14
N ASN A 385 -5.58 5.38 -3.20
CA ASN A 385 -4.33 4.61 -3.20
C ASN A 385 -4.24 3.68 -1.98
N PHE A 386 -4.52 4.21 -0.78
CA PHE A 386 -4.52 3.41 0.45
C PHE A 386 -5.57 2.30 0.43
N LEU A 387 -6.80 2.63 0.02
CA LEU A 387 -7.91 1.65 -0.05
C LEU A 387 -7.63 0.56 -1.08
N VAL A 388 -7.14 0.92 -2.26
CA VAL A 388 -6.74 -0.06 -3.30
C VAL A 388 -5.59 -0.92 -2.77
N THR A 389 -4.56 -0.35 -2.15
CA THR A 389 -3.45 -1.13 -1.56
C THR A 389 -3.96 -2.12 -0.51
N LYS A 390 -4.93 -1.72 0.32
CA LYS A 390 -5.53 -2.54 1.37
C LYS A 390 -6.34 -3.73 0.82
N HIS A 391 -6.99 -3.56 -0.33
CA HIS A 391 -7.87 -4.56 -0.92
C HIS A 391 -7.27 -5.32 -2.11
N THR A 392 -6.10 -4.89 -2.60
CA THR A 392 -5.36 -5.53 -3.70
C THR A 392 -3.91 -5.80 -3.28
N SER A 393 -2.94 -5.21 -3.95
CA SER A 393 -1.53 -5.26 -3.58
C SER A 393 -0.80 -3.99 -4.03
N ALA A 394 0.29 -3.64 -3.35
CA ALA A 394 1.17 -2.55 -3.77
C ALA A 394 1.77 -2.78 -5.18
N LEU A 395 1.92 -4.05 -5.60
CA LEU A 395 2.40 -4.38 -6.95
C LEU A 395 1.39 -3.95 -8.02
N THR A 396 0.10 -4.15 -7.77
CA THR A 396 -0.97 -3.79 -8.71
C THR A 396 -0.95 -2.30 -9.04
N LEU A 397 -0.82 -1.45 -8.01
CA LEU A 397 -0.69 0.00 -8.19
C LEU A 397 0.59 0.39 -8.92
N GLN A 398 1.71 -0.30 -8.66
CA GLN A 398 2.98 -0.04 -9.34
C GLN A 398 2.90 -0.33 -10.84
N VAL A 399 2.30 -1.45 -11.23
CA VAL A 399 2.12 -1.82 -12.65
C VAL A 399 1.20 -0.82 -13.36
N LEU A 400 0.06 -0.46 -12.75
CA LEU A 400 -0.86 0.54 -13.31
C LEU A 400 -0.21 1.93 -13.43
N GLY A 401 0.63 2.30 -12.46
CA GLY A 401 1.41 3.54 -12.48
C GLY A 401 2.42 3.58 -13.63
N ASN A 402 3.15 2.48 -13.86
CA ASN A 402 4.09 2.38 -14.99
C ASN A 402 3.36 2.47 -16.34
N ALA A 403 2.22 1.78 -16.47
CA ALA A 403 1.38 1.86 -17.67
C ALA A 403 0.89 3.30 -17.93
N LYS A 404 0.45 4.02 -16.89
CA LYS A 404 0.10 5.44 -16.99
C LYS A 404 1.27 6.29 -17.50
N GLY A 405 2.49 6.03 -17.04
CA GLY A 405 3.69 6.73 -17.50
C GLY A 405 3.96 6.53 -18.99
N ALA A 406 3.90 5.28 -19.46
CA ALA A 406 4.06 4.95 -20.88
C ALA A 406 2.98 5.62 -21.76
N VAL A 407 1.71 5.56 -21.33
CA VAL A 407 0.60 6.23 -22.03
C VAL A 407 0.79 7.74 -22.06
N ALA A 408 1.28 8.34 -20.98
CA ALA A 408 1.54 9.78 -20.95
C ALA A 408 2.51 10.19 -22.07
N VAL A 409 3.62 9.46 -22.24
CA VAL A 409 4.61 9.73 -23.31
C VAL A 409 3.92 9.77 -24.67
N VAL A 410 3.17 8.73 -25.02
CA VAL A 410 2.47 8.65 -26.31
C VAL A 410 1.47 9.79 -26.49
N VAL A 411 0.63 10.02 -25.48
CA VAL A 411 -0.40 11.07 -25.52
C VAL A 411 0.23 12.46 -25.64
N SER A 412 1.35 12.72 -24.97
CA SER A 412 2.03 14.01 -25.06
C SER A 412 2.57 14.28 -26.46
N ILE A 413 3.12 13.28 -27.15
CA ILE A 413 3.61 13.42 -28.53
C ILE A 413 2.43 13.77 -29.45
N LEU A 414 1.30 13.07 -29.31
CA LEU A 414 0.10 13.29 -30.14
C LEU A 414 -0.55 14.66 -29.91
N ILE A 415 -0.59 15.13 -28.65
CA ILE A 415 -1.26 16.38 -28.28
C ILE A 415 -0.37 17.59 -28.55
N PHE A 416 0.88 17.56 -28.11
CA PHE A 416 1.74 18.74 -28.18
C PHE A 416 2.34 18.93 -29.58
N ARG A 417 2.34 17.89 -30.43
CA ARG A 417 2.81 17.93 -31.83
C ARG A 417 4.17 18.64 -31.98
N ASN A 418 5.03 18.53 -30.97
CA ASN A 418 6.38 19.06 -31.01
C ASN A 418 7.16 18.35 -32.13
N PRO A 419 8.10 19.04 -32.80
CA PRO A 419 8.94 18.40 -33.82
C PRO A 419 9.77 17.29 -33.16
N VAL A 420 9.44 16.03 -33.44
CA VAL A 420 10.20 14.86 -32.98
C VAL A 420 10.91 14.27 -34.19
N SER A 421 12.24 14.12 -34.09
CA SER A 421 13.02 13.45 -35.13
C SER A 421 12.71 11.94 -35.17
N VAL A 422 13.05 11.29 -36.29
CA VAL A 422 12.92 9.83 -36.40
C VAL A 422 13.74 9.11 -35.32
N THR A 423 14.95 9.60 -35.02
CA THR A 423 15.79 9.08 -33.94
C THR A 423 15.13 9.26 -32.57
N GLY A 424 14.51 10.42 -32.33
CA GLY A 424 13.69 10.69 -31.14
C GLY A 424 12.55 9.69 -30.97
N MET A 425 11.78 9.44 -32.04
CA MET A 425 10.68 8.47 -32.03
C MET A 425 11.15 7.05 -31.71
N LEU A 426 12.27 6.60 -32.29
CA LEU A 426 12.85 5.29 -31.99
C LEU A 426 13.27 5.18 -30.52
N GLY A 427 13.88 6.23 -29.96
CA GLY A 427 14.24 6.29 -28.55
C GLY A 427 13.03 6.22 -27.61
N TYR A 428 11.96 6.96 -27.92
CA TYR A 428 10.70 6.90 -27.17
C TYR A 428 10.04 5.53 -27.24
N ALA A 429 9.98 4.91 -28.42
CA ALA A 429 9.44 3.57 -28.59
C ALA A 429 10.23 2.54 -27.75
N LEU A 430 11.56 2.57 -27.83
CA LEU A 430 12.43 1.67 -27.07
C LEU A 430 12.25 1.84 -25.55
N THR A 431 12.13 3.09 -25.08
CA THR A 431 11.88 3.41 -23.67
C THR A 431 10.55 2.81 -23.19
N VAL A 432 9.47 3.02 -23.95
CA VAL A 432 8.13 2.50 -23.64
C VAL A 432 8.12 0.97 -23.63
N SER A 433 8.71 0.32 -24.63
CA SER A 433 8.84 -1.14 -24.68
C SER A 433 9.62 -1.68 -23.48
N GLY A 434 10.71 -1.02 -23.08
CA GLY A 434 11.48 -1.40 -21.89
C GLY A 434 10.66 -1.33 -20.59
N VAL A 435 9.82 -0.30 -20.42
CA VAL A 435 8.95 -0.16 -19.24
C VAL A 435 7.88 -1.25 -19.18
N VAL A 436 7.33 -1.65 -20.33
CA VAL A 436 6.39 -2.77 -20.43
C VAL A 436 7.10 -4.08 -20.04
N LEU A 437 8.26 -4.36 -20.62
CA LEU A 437 9.06 -5.54 -20.31
C LEU A 437 9.45 -5.60 -18.82
N TYR A 438 9.86 -4.47 -18.24
CA TYR A 438 10.16 -4.37 -16.81
C TYR A 438 8.94 -4.71 -15.94
N SER A 439 7.78 -4.17 -16.30
CA SER A 439 6.54 -4.39 -15.53
C SER A 439 6.12 -5.86 -15.57
N GLU A 440 6.29 -6.53 -16.71
CA GLU A 440 6.07 -7.97 -16.86
C GLU A 440 7.09 -8.80 -16.09
N ALA A 441 8.39 -8.49 -16.21
CA ALA A 441 9.45 -9.20 -15.52
C ALA A 441 9.29 -9.12 -13.99
N LYS A 442 8.94 -7.94 -13.48
CA LYS A 442 8.69 -7.72 -12.04
C LYS A 442 7.46 -8.48 -11.56
N LYS A 443 6.40 -8.56 -12.38
CA LYS A 443 5.22 -9.38 -12.08
C LYS A 443 5.62 -10.86 -11.98
N ARG A 444 6.32 -11.40 -12.99
CA ARG A 444 6.76 -12.81 -13.03
C ARG A 444 7.71 -13.17 -11.88
N SER A 445 8.67 -12.30 -11.57
CA SER A 445 9.61 -12.53 -10.45
C SER A 445 8.89 -12.66 -9.11
N LYS A 446 7.81 -11.90 -8.88
CA LYS A 446 7.02 -11.99 -7.66
C LYS A 446 6.11 -13.23 -7.61
N GLU A 447 5.68 -13.73 -8.76
CA GLU A 447 4.94 -14.98 -8.88
C GLU A 447 5.85 -16.20 -8.66
N SER A 448 7.10 -16.16 -9.12
CA SER A 448 8.09 -17.23 -8.92
C SER A 448 8.65 -17.33 -7.50
N ASN A 449 8.59 -16.25 -6.71
CA ASN A 449 9.02 -16.22 -5.31
C ASN A 449 7.88 -16.58 -4.33
N LYS A 450 6.71 -16.98 -4.83
CA LYS A 450 5.60 -17.56 -4.06
C LYS A 450 5.58 -19.07 -4.28
#